data_AF-A0A7W7CVE1-F1
#
_entry.id   AF-A0A7W7CVE1-F1
#
_cell.length_a   1.000
_cell.length_b   1.000
_cell.length_c   1.000
_cell.angle_alpha   90.00
_cell.angle_beta   90.00
_cell.angle_gamma   90.00
#
_symmetry.space_group_name_H-M   'P 1'
#
loop_
_entity.id
_entity.type
_entity.pdbx_description
1 polymer ?
#
loop_
_entity_poly.entity_id
_entity_poly.type
_entity_poly.pdbx_seq_one_letter_code
_entity_poly.pdbx_strand_id
1 'polypeptide(L)'
;MSARTMAHFRREPTEHTPWCARDHRCGITEHRSPDLIADEIGGRAIVTRVRAGDVDYIEIRARIPLHHTETGARWQLATTLRLMRELLAEVAIRQQMVRHRTERPAVGRRAAQ
;
A
#
# COMPACT_ATOMS: atom_id res chain seq x y z
N MET A 1 39.88 25.02 23.41
CA MET A 1 38.52 24.45 23.27
C MET A 1 38.36 24.05 21.80
N SER A 2 38.34 22.75 21.49
CA SER A 2 38.31 22.28 20.10
C SER A 2 36.86 22.07 19.66
N ALA A 3 36.42 22.79 18.63
CA ALA A 3 35.07 22.71 18.11
C ALA A 3 34.90 21.37 17.35
N ARG A 4 33.97 20.54 17.82
CA ARG A 4 33.55 19.33 17.11
C ARG A 4 32.76 19.73 15.87
N THR A 5 33.36 19.57 14.68
CA THR A 5 32.65 19.66 13.41
C THR A 5 31.57 18.58 13.37
N MET A 6 30.30 18.98 13.36
CA MET A 6 29.19 18.05 13.15
C MET A 6 29.27 17.53 11.71
N ALA A 7 29.37 16.21 11.55
CA ALA A 7 29.26 15.58 10.24
C ALA A 7 27.89 15.90 9.66
N HIS A 8 27.86 16.64 8.55
CA HIS A 8 26.65 16.81 7.76
C HIS A 8 26.29 15.46 7.15
N PHE A 9 25.33 14.76 7.74
CA PHE A 9 24.70 13.60 7.12
C PHE A 9 23.94 14.08 5.88
N ARG A 10 24.60 14.00 4.73
CA ARG A 10 23.95 14.18 3.43
C ARG A 10 23.09 12.94 3.21
N ARG A 11 21.78 13.05 3.47
CA ARG A 11 20.82 12.00 3.10
C ARG A 11 20.75 11.98 1.58
N GLU A 12 21.13 10.86 0.99
CA GLU A 12 20.80 10.62 -0.42
C GLU A 12 19.27 10.59 -0.56
N PRO A 13 18.71 11.21 -1.61
CA PRO A 13 17.29 11.09 -1.89
C PRO A 13 16.96 9.61 -2.07
N THR A 14 16.06 9.07 -1.24
CA THR A 14 15.48 7.75 -1.48
C THR A 14 14.76 7.81 -2.82
N GLU A 15 14.94 6.80 -3.67
CA GLU A 15 14.22 6.72 -4.95
C GLU A 15 12.71 6.71 -4.66
N HIS A 16 12.03 7.81 -5.00
CA HIS A 16 10.60 7.90 -4.81
C HIS A 16 9.89 7.11 -5.90
N THR A 17 8.96 6.24 -5.49
CA THR A 17 8.08 5.57 -6.44
C THR A 17 7.26 6.63 -7.20
N PRO A 18 6.92 6.40 -8.49
CA PRO A 18 6.16 7.38 -9.30
C PRO A 18 4.75 7.64 -8.77
N TRP A 19 4.31 6.84 -7.81
CA TRP A 19 3.03 6.95 -7.13
C TRP A 19 3.14 7.47 -5.68
N CYS A 20 4.33 7.65 -5.07
CA CYS A 20 4.41 8.31 -3.74
C CYS A 20 3.81 9.72 -3.90
N ALA A 21 2.92 10.12 -2.99
CA ALA A 21 2.35 11.46 -3.04
C ALA A 21 3.48 12.50 -2.97
N ARG A 22 3.50 13.44 -3.94
CA ARG A 22 4.62 14.37 -4.17
C ARG A 22 4.98 15.22 -2.93
N ASP A 23 4.00 15.49 -2.08
CA ASP A 23 4.12 16.33 -0.89
C ASP A 23 4.10 15.52 0.42
N HIS A 24 4.04 14.19 0.34
CA HIS A 24 4.15 13.34 1.52
C HIS A 24 5.64 13.15 1.85
N ARG A 25 6.02 13.44 3.11
CA ARG A 25 7.34 13.05 3.60
C ARG A 25 7.34 11.54 3.82
N CYS A 26 7.65 10.78 2.75
CA CYS A 26 7.82 9.32 2.82
C CYS A 26 8.81 9.08 3.99
N GLY A 27 8.40 8.33 5.03
CA GLY A 27 9.16 8.13 6.26
C GLY A 27 10.48 7.39 6.00
N ILE A 28 11.30 7.14 7.03
CA ILE A 28 12.66 6.57 6.87
C ILE A 28 12.67 5.22 6.09
N THR A 29 11.54 4.52 5.95
CA THR A 29 11.44 3.24 5.21
C THR A 29 10.12 3.01 4.46
N GLU A 30 9.23 4.00 4.38
CA GLU A 30 7.86 3.79 3.85
C GLU A 30 7.44 4.83 2.81
N HIS A 31 6.93 4.35 1.67
CA HIS A 31 6.29 5.19 0.64
C HIS A 31 4.79 4.98 0.62
N ARG A 32 4.01 6.06 0.48
CA ARG A 32 2.54 6.03 0.52
C ARG A 32 1.96 6.74 -0.69
N SER A 33 0.97 6.11 -1.34
CA SER A 33 0.19 6.76 -2.39
C SER A 33 -0.76 7.82 -1.81
N PRO A 34 -1.34 8.69 -2.65
CA PRO A 34 -2.57 9.36 -2.28
C PRO A 34 -3.64 8.35 -1.83
N ASP A 35 -4.49 8.80 -0.91
CA ASP A 35 -5.59 8.01 -0.37
C ASP A 35 -6.70 7.85 -1.41
N LEU A 36 -7.17 6.61 -1.61
CA LEU A 36 -8.40 6.32 -2.35
C LEU A 36 -9.53 6.27 -1.32
N ILE A 37 -10.46 7.21 -1.42
CA ILE A 37 -11.51 7.41 -0.43
C ILE A 37 -12.84 6.86 -0.96
N ALA A 38 -13.55 6.11 -0.12
CA ALA A 38 -14.90 5.63 -0.37
C ALA A 38 -15.81 6.07 0.79
N ASP A 39 -16.68 7.06 0.54
CA ASP A 39 -17.45 7.77 1.56
C ASP A 39 -18.99 7.55 1.48
N GLU A 40 -19.47 6.64 0.64
CA GLU A 40 -20.92 6.55 0.30
C GLU A 40 -21.65 5.32 0.85
N ILE A 41 -20.99 4.41 1.57
CA ILE A 41 -21.56 3.10 1.94
C ILE A 41 -21.71 2.93 3.46
N GLY A 42 -22.49 3.80 4.10
CA GLY A 42 -22.80 3.68 5.54
C GLY A 42 -21.58 3.78 6.47
N GLY A 43 -20.48 4.34 5.98
CA GLY A 43 -19.20 4.46 6.65
C GLY A 43 -18.15 5.08 5.72
N ARG A 44 -16.92 5.20 6.21
CA ARG A 44 -15.78 5.75 5.47
C ARG A 44 -14.69 4.72 5.37
N ALA A 45 -14.22 4.44 4.16
CA ALA A 45 -13.05 3.62 3.92
C ALA A 45 -11.97 4.39 3.15
N ILE A 46 -10.73 4.15 3.52
CA ILE A 46 -9.54 4.69 2.88
C ILE A 46 -8.67 3.50 2.48
N VAL A 47 -8.27 3.48 1.21
CA VAL A 47 -7.34 2.49 0.67
C VAL A 47 -6.09 3.22 0.22
N THR A 48 -4.94 2.79 0.72
CA THR A 48 -3.64 3.40 0.43
C THR A 48 -2.67 2.32 -0.01
N ARG A 49 -1.95 2.55 -1.11
CA ARG A 49 -0.81 1.69 -1.46
C ARG A 49 0.38 2.12 -0.62
N VAL A 50 0.96 1.19 0.12
CA VAL A 50 2.12 1.42 0.98
C VAL A 50 3.26 0.52 0.55
N ARG A 51 4.46 1.06 0.36
CA ARG A 51 5.68 0.26 0.19
C ARG A 51 6.46 0.32 1.49
N ALA A 52 6.76 -0.84 2.07
CA ALA A 52 7.65 -0.98 3.21
C ALA A 52 8.78 -1.94 2.83
N GLY A 53 10.02 -1.43 2.78
CA GLY A 53 11.12 -2.15 2.11
C GLY A 53 10.79 -2.42 0.65
N ASP A 54 10.90 -3.69 0.23
CA ASP A 54 10.65 -4.12 -1.15
C ASP A 54 9.23 -4.63 -1.41
N VAL A 55 8.35 -4.57 -0.41
CA VAL A 55 6.98 -5.13 -0.49
C VAL A 55 5.95 -4.02 -0.58
N ASP A 56 5.07 -4.12 -1.58
CA ASP A 56 3.89 -3.28 -1.72
C ASP A 56 2.68 -3.92 -1.04
N TYR A 57 2.04 -3.15 -0.18
CA TYR A 57 0.84 -3.50 0.57
C TYR A 57 -0.33 -2.65 0.12
N ILE A 58 -1.52 -3.24 0.22
CA ILE A 58 -2.78 -2.51 0.25
C ILE A 58 -3.08 -2.28 1.73
N GLU A 59 -3.01 -1.03 2.18
CA GLU A 59 -3.48 -0.63 3.51
C GLU A 59 -4.96 -0.22 3.40
N ILE A 60 -5.82 -0.80 4.25
CA ILE A 60 -7.26 -0.48 4.29
C ILE A 60 -7.57 0.04 5.69
N ARG A 61 -8.16 1.24 5.76
CA ARG A 61 -8.65 1.86 7.00
C ARG A 61 -10.12 2.17 6.85
N ALA A 62 -10.97 1.54 7.65
CA ALA A 62 -12.42 1.76 7.59
C ALA A 62 -12.99 2.18 8.94
N ARG A 63 -13.99 3.07 8.91
CA ARG A 63 -14.80 3.46 10.07
C ARG A 63 -16.27 3.32 9.72
N ILE A 64 -16.93 2.38 10.40
CA ILE A 64 -18.34 2.05 10.21
C ILE A 64 -19.04 2.24 11.56
N PRO A 65 -20.12 3.03 11.65
CA PRO A 65 -20.93 3.13 12.86
C PRO A 65 -21.55 1.77 13.21
N LEU A 66 -21.41 1.38 14.47
CA LEU A 66 -22.03 0.16 14.96
C LEU A 66 -23.51 0.38 15.32
N HIS A 67 -24.28 -0.70 15.28
CA HIS A 67 -25.66 -0.73 15.73
C HIS A 67 -25.73 -0.39 17.22
N HIS A 68 -26.80 0.28 17.64
CA HIS A 68 -26.98 0.75 19.01
C HIS A 68 -27.18 -0.38 20.03
N THR A 69 -27.54 -1.59 19.58
CA THR A 69 -27.63 -2.78 20.42
C THR A 69 -26.39 -3.65 20.31
N GLU A 70 -25.98 -4.23 21.44
CA GLU A 70 -24.83 -5.15 21.52
C GLU A 70 -24.96 -6.34 20.56
N THR A 71 -26.14 -6.93 20.46
CA THR A 71 -26.40 -8.04 19.53
C THR A 71 -26.18 -7.62 18.08
N GLY A 72 -26.68 -6.45 17.69
CA GLY A 72 -26.49 -5.92 16.34
C GLY A 72 -25.02 -5.59 16.06
N ALA A 73 -24.31 -4.98 17.02
CA ALA A 73 -22.90 -4.66 16.90
C ALA A 73 -22.03 -5.91 16.73
N ARG A 74 -22.29 -6.97 17.52
CA ARG A 74 -21.59 -8.27 17.38
C ARG A 74 -21.82 -8.89 16.01
N TRP A 75 -23.06 -8.85 15.53
CA TRP A 75 -23.40 -9.37 14.20
C TRP A 75 -22.69 -8.59 13.08
N GLN A 76 -22.61 -7.26 13.20
CA GLN A 76 -21.85 -6.42 12.27
C GLN A 76 -20.35 -6.75 12.28
N LEU A 77 -19.74 -6.94 13.46
CA LEU A 77 -18.33 -7.31 13.57
C LEU A 77 -18.04 -8.69 12.96
N ALA A 78 -18.88 -9.68 13.27
CA ALA A 78 -18.75 -11.03 12.70
C ALA A 78 -18.90 -11.01 11.17
N THR A 79 -19.87 -10.26 10.66
CA THR A 79 -20.08 -10.07 9.22
C THR A 79 -18.91 -9.35 8.57
N THR A 80 -18.40 -8.29 9.21
CA THR A 80 -17.22 -7.55 8.72
C THR A 80 -16.00 -8.47 8.63
N LEU A 81 -15.74 -9.30 9.65
CA LEU A 81 -14.63 -10.24 9.62
C LEU A 81 -14.79 -11.29 8.50
N ARG A 82 -16.01 -11.79 8.29
CA ARG A 82 -16.30 -12.73 7.19
C ARG A 82 -16.01 -12.08 5.84
N LEU A 83 -16.56 -10.90 5.59
CA LEU A 83 -16.37 -10.15 4.35
C LEU A 83 -14.89 -9.75 4.13
N MET A 84 -14.14 -9.44 5.19
CA MET A 84 -12.71 -9.18 5.07
C MET A 84 -11.92 -10.42 4.66
N ARG A 85 -12.30 -11.62 5.12
CA ARG A 85 -11.67 -12.88 4.66
C ARG A 85 -11.97 -13.14 3.19
N GLU A 86 -13.20 -12.90 2.76
CA GLU A 86 -13.61 -13.01 1.35
C GLU A 86 -12.84 -11.99 0.49
N LEU A 87 -12.77 -10.73 0.92
CA LEU A 87 -11.97 -9.69 0.27
C LEU A 87 -10.52 -10.12 0.12
N LEU A 88 -9.89 -10.60 1.21
CA LEU A 88 -8.50 -11.07 1.19
C LEU A 88 -8.31 -12.24 0.22
N ALA A 89 -9.25 -13.18 0.17
CA ALA A 89 -9.20 -14.30 -0.76
C ALA A 89 -9.27 -13.81 -2.22
N GLU A 90 -10.20 -12.90 -2.53
CA GLU A 90 -10.37 -12.33 -3.88
C GLU A 90 -9.17 -11.48 -4.32
N VAL A 91 -8.66 -10.60 -3.46
CA VAL A 91 -7.54 -9.71 -3.82
C VAL A 91 -6.19 -10.41 -3.79
N ALA A 92 -6.05 -11.53 -3.08
CA ALA A 92 -4.87 -12.38 -3.15
C ALA A 92 -4.70 -13.02 -4.55
N ILE A 93 -5.79 -13.13 -5.32
CA ILE A 93 -5.78 -13.61 -6.70
C ILE A 93 -5.17 -12.54 -7.61
N ARG A 94 -3.84 -12.58 -7.73
CA ARG A 94 -3.00 -12.14 -8.88
C ARG A 94 -1.51 -12.05 -8.54
N GLN A 95 -1.09 -12.20 -7.28
CA GLN A 95 0.34 -12.17 -6.94
C GLN A 95 1.15 -13.31 -7.61
N GLN A 96 0.56 -14.50 -7.77
CA GLN A 96 1.20 -15.62 -8.48
C GLN A 96 1.26 -15.40 -10.00
N MET A 97 0.26 -14.73 -10.59
CA MET A 97 0.19 -14.52 -12.04
C MET A 97 1.11 -13.37 -12.51
N VAL A 98 1.39 -12.39 -11.64
CA VAL A 98 2.27 -11.24 -11.96
C VAL A 98 3.76 -11.61 -11.95
N ARG A 99 4.17 -12.66 -11.22
CA ARG A 99 5.58 -13.10 -11.21
C ARG A 99 6.08 -13.69 -12.53
N HIS A 100 5.19 -14.07 -13.45
CA HIS A 100 5.57 -14.77 -14.68
C HIS A 100 5.84 -13.85 -15.89
N ARG A 101 5.58 -12.53 -15.80
CA ARG A 101 5.71 -11.61 -16.95
C ARG A 101 7.10 -10.99 -17.11
N THR A 102 8.00 -11.18 -16.15
CA THR A 102 9.35 -10.59 -16.17
C THR A 102 10.34 -11.39 -17.01
N GLU A 103 10.02 -12.62 -17.41
CA GLU A 103 10.90 -13.51 -18.18
C GLU A 103 10.50 -13.62 -19.65
N ARG A 104 10.18 -12.51 -20.32
CA ARG A 104 10.10 -12.53 -21.78
C ARG A 104 11.43 -12.06 -22.35
N PRO A 105 12.27 -12.93 -22.94
CA PRO A 105 13.50 -12.49 -23.58
C PRO A 105 13.13 -11.49 -24.66
N ALA A 106 13.84 -10.36 -24.70
CA ALA A 106 13.74 -9.44 -25.82
C ALA A 106 14.00 -10.24 -27.10
N VAL A 107 13.00 -10.33 -27.98
CA VAL A 107 13.17 -10.93 -29.30
C VAL A 107 14.26 -10.12 -29.98
N GLY A 108 15.45 -10.71 -30.05
CA GLY A 108 16.64 -10.09 -30.59
C GLY A 108 16.37 -9.56 -32.00
N ARG A 109 16.71 -8.29 -32.19
CA ARG A 109 16.81 -7.68 -33.51
C ARG A 109 17.72 -8.55 -34.37
N ARG A 110 17.25 -8.90 -35.58
CA ARG A 110 18.09 -9.42 -36.66
C ARG A 110 19.28 -8.49 -36.84
N ALA A 111 20.49 -8.99 -36.60
CA ALA A 111 21.70 -8.37 -37.11
C ALA A 111 21.72 -8.59 -38.63
N ALA A 112 21.61 -7.49 -39.37
CA ALA A 112 22.00 -7.46 -40.77
C ALA A 112 23.52 -7.29 -40.82
N GLN A 113 24.21 -8.31 -41.33
CA GLN A 113 25.31 -8.28 -42.29
C GLN A 113 26.00 -9.64 -42.33
#